data_AF-A0A2G5ZAF8-F1
#
_entry.id   AF-A0A2G5ZAF8-F1
#
_cell.length_a   1.000
_cell.length_b   1.000
_cell.length_c   1.000
_cell.angle_alpha   90.00
_cell.angle_beta   90.00
_cell.angle_gamma   90.00
#
_symmetry.space_group_name_H-M   'P 1'
#
loop_
_entity.id
_entity.type
_entity.pdbx_description
1 polymer ?
#
loop_
_entity_poly.entity_id
_entity_poly.type
_entity_poly.pdbx_seq_one_letter_code
_entity_poly.pdbx_strand_id
1 'polypeptide(L)'
;AIRAMIVGIPNVGKSTLINRLAKKNIAKTGNKPGVTKAQQWIKFEKELELLDTPGVLWPKFEDQQVGYKLALTGAIKDSVLNMEELAVYGLRFLESHYPERLAQRYEMITVGDNVQSLFDKIGERRKVYTVG
;
A
#
# COMPACT_ATOMS: atom_id res chain seq x y z
N ALA A 1 7.57 -32.22 -13.16
CA ALA A 1 7.71 -30.87 -12.58
C ALA A 1 6.40 -30.51 -11.88
N ILE A 2 6.49 -30.12 -10.62
CA ILE A 2 5.39 -29.58 -9.82
C ILE A 2 5.06 -28.19 -10.35
N ARG A 3 3.78 -27.90 -10.55
CA ARG A 3 3.29 -26.58 -10.92
C ARG A 3 2.53 -25.99 -9.74
N ALA A 4 2.89 -24.77 -9.37
CA ALA A 4 2.19 -24.02 -8.35
C ALA A 4 1.95 -22.58 -8.82
N MET A 5 1.03 -21.90 -8.16
CA MET A 5 0.71 -20.50 -8.43
C MET A 5 0.69 -19.72 -7.12
N ILE A 6 1.08 -18.45 -7.18
CA ILE A 6 0.95 -17.54 -6.04
C ILE A 6 -0.22 -16.60 -6.33
N VAL A 7 -1.18 -16.56 -5.39
CA VAL A 7 -2.40 -15.74 -5.45
C VAL A 7 -2.46 -14.77 -4.28
N GLY A 8 -3.20 -13.69 -4.45
CA GLY A 8 -3.41 -12.68 -3.40
C GLY A 8 -3.67 -11.30 -3.97
N ILE A 9 -4.07 -10.37 -3.10
CA ILE A 9 -4.42 -9.00 -3.49
C ILE A 9 -3.20 -8.24 -4.06
N PRO A 10 -3.38 -7.09 -4.75
CA PRO A 10 -2.27 -6.27 -5.23
C PRO A 10 -1.30 -5.87 -4.11
N ASN A 11 -0.04 -5.65 -4.47
CA ASN A 11 1.02 -5.13 -3.60
C ASN A 11 1.39 -5.97 -2.35
N VAL A 12 0.83 -7.16 -2.14
CA VAL A 12 1.26 -8.08 -1.05
C VAL A 12 2.65 -8.72 -1.24
N GLY A 13 3.33 -8.42 -2.34
CA GLY A 13 4.69 -8.92 -2.58
C GLY A 13 4.81 -10.27 -3.31
N LYS A 14 3.77 -10.70 -4.04
CA LYS A 14 3.78 -11.95 -4.84
C LYS A 14 5.01 -12.07 -5.75
N SER A 15 5.20 -11.10 -6.64
CA SER A 15 6.33 -11.08 -7.58
C SER A 15 7.67 -10.92 -6.88
N THR A 16 7.71 -10.22 -5.73
CA THR A 16 8.92 -10.12 -4.90
C THR A 16 9.29 -11.47 -4.30
N LEU A 17 8.32 -12.22 -3.77
CA LEU A 17 8.53 -13.57 -3.26
C LEU A 17 9.04 -14.50 -4.38
N ILE A 18 8.42 -14.45 -5.55
CA ILE A 18 8.84 -15.24 -6.72
C ILE A 18 10.28 -14.93 -7.10
N ASN A 19 10.65 -13.65 -7.22
CA ASN A 19 12.01 -13.24 -7.55
C ASN A 19 13.04 -13.70 -6.50
N ARG A 20 12.67 -13.62 -5.21
CA ARG A 20 13.52 -14.11 -4.12
C ARG A 20 13.74 -15.60 -4.19
N LEU A 21 12.68 -16.39 -4.41
CA LEU A 21 12.79 -17.83 -4.61
C LEU A 21 13.65 -18.14 -5.85
N ALA A 22 13.54 -17.33 -6.91
CA ALA A 22 14.22 -17.56 -8.18
C ALA A 22 15.67 -17.08 -8.17
N LYS A 23 16.06 -16.35 -7.11
CA LYS A 23 17.34 -15.62 -6.97
C LYS A 23 17.64 -14.73 -8.18
N LYS A 24 16.59 -14.24 -8.86
CA LYS A 24 16.66 -13.46 -10.11
C LYS A 24 15.47 -12.51 -10.18
N ASN A 25 15.66 -11.34 -10.78
CA ASN A 25 14.60 -10.35 -11.00
C ASN A 25 13.86 -10.63 -12.31
N ILE A 26 13.01 -11.67 -12.32
CA ILE A 26 12.27 -12.12 -13.52
C ILE A 26 10.88 -11.49 -13.57
N ALA A 27 10.14 -11.57 -12.47
CA ALA A 27 8.83 -10.95 -12.34
C ALA A 27 8.96 -9.43 -12.14
N LYS A 28 8.08 -8.66 -12.79
CA LYS A 28 8.03 -7.21 -12.60
C LYS A 28 7.54 -6.90 -11.20
N THR A 29 8.26 -6.05 -10.48
CA THR A 29 7.91 -5.60 -9.13
C THR A 29 7.70 -4.09 -9.12
N GLY A 30 6.87 -3.61 -8.21
CA GLY A 30 6.59 -2.19 -8.03
C GLY A 30 5.49 -1.98 -7.00
N ASN A 31 5.47 -0.80 -6.38
CA ASN A 31 4.51 -0.48 -5.31
C ASN A 31 3.22 0.16 -5.83
N LYS A 32 2.80 -0.18 -7.06
CA LYS A 32 1.55 0.30 -7.66
C LYS A 32 0.68 -0.89 -8.05
N PRO A 33 -0.63 -0.88 -7.75
CA PRO A 33 -1.51 -1.96 -8.16
C PRO A 33 -1.55 -2.10 -9.69
N GLY A 34 -1.51 -3.34 -10.18
CA GLY A 34 -1.53 -3.65 -11.61
C GLY A 34 -0.17 -3.66 -12.30
N VAL A 35 0.94 -3.73 -11.56
CA VAL A 35 2.29 -3.96 -12.11
C VAL A 35 2.36 -5.29 -12.87
N THR A 36 1.87 -6.37 -12.26
CA THR A 36 1.71 -7.68 -12.93
C THR A 36 0.44 -7.64 -13.77
N LYS A 37 0.60 -7.51 -15.09
CA LYS A 37 -0.52 -7.40 -16.05
C LYS A 37 -0.90 -8.72 -16.72
N ALA A 38 0.06 -9.64 -16.84
CA ALA A 38 -0.12 -10.92 -17.50
C ALA A 38 0.45 -12.03 -16.62
N GLN A 39 -0.11 -13.23 -16.77
CA GLN A 39 0.40 -14.42 -16.12
C GLN A 39 1.70 -14.85 -16.80
N GLN A 40 2.69 -15.26 -16.01
CA GLN A 40 3.96 -15.78 -16.52
C GLN A 40 4.41 -16.99 -15.69
N TRP A 41 4.87 -18.02 -16.38
CA TRP A 41 5.51 -19.18 -15.75
C TRP A 41 6.99 -18.89 -15.54
N ILE A 42 7.44 -19.05 -14.31
CA ILE A 42 8.84 -18.90 -13.92
C ILE A 42 9.33 -20.28 -13.50
N LYS A 43 10.35 -20.78 -14.20
CA LYS A 43 10.91 -22.11 -13.97
C LYS A 43 12.01 -22.08 -12.93
N PHE A 44 11.91 -23.01 -11.98
CA PHE A 44 12.85 -23.25 -10.90
C PHE A 44 13.46 -24.63 -11.12
N GLU A 45 14.66 -24.63 -11.69
CA GLU A 45 15.38 -25.85 -12.04
C GLU A 45 14.50 -26.81 -12.86
N LYS A 46 14.54 -28.12 -12.59
CA LYS A 46 13.76 -29.13 -13.33
C LYS A 46 12.45 -29.52 -12.64
N GLU A 47 12.28 -29.15 -11.38
CA GLU A 47 11.24 -29.74 -10.53
C GLU A 47 10.07 -28.81 -10.23
N LEU A 48 10.22 -27.49 -10.36
CA LEU A 48 9.18 -26.53 -9.98
C LEU A 48 8.95 -25.45 -11.04
N GLU A 49 7.70 -25.16 -11.35
CA GLU A 49 7.30 -23.96 -12.10
C GLU A 49 6.30 -23.16 -11.26
N LEU A 50 6.57 -21.87 -11.03
CA LEU A 50 5.66 -20.95 -10.34
C LEU A 50 5.01 -20.00 -11.34
N LEU A 51 3.69 -19.87 -11.24
CA LEU A 51 2.92 -18.87 -11.98
C LEU A 51 2.82 -17.57 -11.18
N ASP A 52 3.36 -16.48 -11.72
CA ASP A 52 3.11 -15.12 -11.22
C ASP A 52 1.76 -14.64 -11.75
N THR A 53 0.90 -14.14 -10.85
CA THR A 53 -0.47 -13.73 -11.20
C THR A 53 -0.72 -12.27 -10.85
N PRO A 54 -1.55 -11.56 -11.64
CA PRO A 54 -2.08 -10.26 -11.25
C PRO A 54 -2.72 -10.31 -9.86
N GLY A 55 -2.57 -9.25 -9.07
CA GLY A 55 -3.31 -9.13 -7.82
C GLY A 55 -4.80 -8.92 -8.08
N VAL A 56 -5.64 -9.63 -7.33
CA VAL A 56 -7.10 -9.54 -7.46
C VAL A 56 -7.68 -8.95 -6.18
N LEU A 57 -8.50 -7.91 -6.32
CA LEU A 57 -9.37 -7.39 -5.27
C LEU A 57 -10.81 -7.70 -5.64
N TRP A 58 -11.64 -7.88 -4.62
CA TRP A 58 -13.09 -7.98 -4.79
C TRP A 58 -13.69 -6.59 -5.11
N PRO A 59 -14.76 -6.53 -5.93
CA PRO A 59 -15.25 -5.27 -6.51
C PRO A 59 -16.00 -4.36 -5.52
N LYS A 60 -16.54 -4.90 -4.41
CA LYS A 60 -17.27 -4.12 -3.40
C LYS A 60 -16.82 -4.52 -2.01
N PHE A 61 -16.45 -3.53 -1.20
CA PHE A 61 -16.19 -3.71 0.22
C PHE A 61 -17.49 -3.47 0.98
N GLU A 62 -17.91 -4.44 1.80
CA GLU A 62 -19.05 -4.26 2.71
C GLU A 62 -18.69 -3.32 3.87
N ASP A 63 -17.44 -3.38 4.32
CA ASP A 63 -16.88 -2.50 5.34
C ASP A 63 -15.96 -1.45 4.71
N GLN A 64 -16.36 -0.18 4.83
CA GLN A 64 -15.61 0.96 4.34
C GLN A 64 -14.22 1.08 5.02
N GLN A 65 -14.07 0.66 6.27
CA GLN A 65 -12.77 0.67 6.97
C GLN A 65 -11.76 -0.28 6.32
N VAL A 66 -12.23 -1.42 5.80
CA VAL A 66 -11.37 -2.34 5.04
C VAL A 66 -10.86 -1.66 3.77
N GLY A 67 -11.74 -0.94 3.08
CA GLY A 67 -11.38 -0.12 1.93
C GLY A 67 -10.27 0.90 2.24
N TYR A 68 -10.44 1.69 3.31
CA TYR A 68 -9.41 2.67 3.72
C TYR A 68 -8.08 2.01 4.12
N LYS A 69 -8.10 0.88 4.83
CA LYS A 69 -6.86 0.15 5.20
C LYS A 69 -6.13 -0.40 3.95
N LEU A 70 -6.87 -0.94 2.99
CA LEU A 70 -6.31 -1.43 1.72
C LEU A 70 -5.78 -0.28 0.86
N ALA A 71 -6.46 0.87 0.87
CA ALA A 71 -5.99 2.08 0.22
C ALA A 71 -4.70 2.62 0.85
N LEU A 72 -4.64 2.76 2.19
CA LEU A 72 -3.45 3.24 2.91
C LEU A 72 -2.21 2.37 2.69
N THR A 73 -2.41 1.06 2.50
CA THR A 73 -1.33 0.10 2.22
C THR A 73 -1.00 -0.02 0.73
N GLY A 74 -1.68 0.75 -0.13
CA GLY A 74 -1.44 0.80 -1.57
C GLY A 74 -2.01 -0.39 -2.35
N ALA A 75 -2.87 -1.22 -1.76
CA ALA A 75 -3.51 -2.33 -2.49
C ALA A 75 -4.52 -1.83 -3.55
N ILE A 76 -5.07 -0.63 -3.36
CA ILE A 76 -6.03 0.03 -4.27
C ILE A 76 -5.32 1.15 -5.04
N LYS A 77 -5.74 1.44 -6.28
CA LYS A 77 -5.15 2.51 -7.10
C LYS A 77 -5.59 3.88 -6.59
N ASP A 78 -4.67 4.81 -6.45
CA ASP A 78 -4.92 6.19 -6.01
C ASP A 78 -6.00 6.91 -6.85
N SER A 79 -6.08 6.60 -8.16
CA SER A 79 -7.02 7.23 -9.09
C SER A 79 -8.49 6.92 -8.83
N VAL A 80 -8.82 5.98 -7.93
CA VAL A 80 -10.20 5.60 -7.59
C VAL A 80 -10.58 5.99 -6.16
N LEU A 81 -9.75 6.78 -5.47
CA LEU A 81 -9.89 7.09 -4.06
C LEU A 81 -10.05 8.59 -3.84
N ASN A 82 -10.86 8.96 -2.84
CA ASN A 82 -10.81 10.31 -2.27
C ASN A 82 -9.58 10.41 -1.36
N MET A 83 -8.54 11.09 -1.85
CA MET A 83 -7.27 11.20 -1.14
C MET A 83 -7.36 12.03 0.14
N GLU A 84 -8.29 12.99 0.21
CA GLU A 84 -8.50 13.82 1.40
C GLU A 84 -9.09 12.96 2.53
N GLU A 85 -10.15 12.21 2.24
CA GLU A 85 -10.75 11.28 3.21
C GLU A 85 -9.75 10.20 3.66
N LEU A 86 -8.97 9.66 2.73
CA LEU A 86 -7.94 8.66 3.05
C LEU A 86 -6.88 9.24 3.98
N ALA A 87 -6.44 10.48 3.74
CA ALA A 87 -5.48 11.16 4.59
C ALA A 87 -6.05 11.43 6.00
N VAL A 88 -7.30 11.90 6.08
CA VAL A 88 -8.00 12.11 7.37
C VAL A 88 -8.13 10.80 8.15
N TYR A 89 -8.52 9.72 7.48
CA TYR A 89 -8.60 8.38 8.11
C TYR A 89 -7.22 7.92 8.62
N GLY A 90 -6.17 8.06 7.81
CA GLY A 90 -4.81 7.69 8.18
C GLY A 90 -4.27 8.50 9.36
N LEU A 91 -4.51 9.81 9.39
CA LEU A 91 -4.10 10.68 10.50
C LEU A 91 -4.82 10.31 11.80
N ARG A 92 -6.14 10.11 11.76
CA ARG A 92 -6.91 9.66 12.94
C ARG A 92 -6.42 8.31 13.46
N PHE A 93 -6.11 7.38 12.56
CA PHE A 93 -5.55 6.08 12.93
C PHE A 93 -4.20 6.22 13.65
N LEU A 94 -3.29 7.04 13.11
CA LEU A 94 -1.97 7.28 13.71
C LEU A 94 -2.06 8.06 15.03
N GLU A 95 -2.93 9.05 15.13
CA GLU A 95 -3.20 9.79 16.36
C GLU A 95 -3.71 8.86 17.46
N SER A 96 -4.63 7.95 17.14
CA SER A 96 -5.23 7.05 18.11
C SER A 96 -4.29 5.92 18.58
N HIS A 97 -3.44 5.40 17.68
CA HIS A 97 -2.65 4.19 17.96
C HIS A 97 -1.15 4.44 18.11
N TYR A 98 -0.63 5.52 17.53
CA TYR A 98 0.80 5.83 17.48
C TYR A 98 1.09 7.34 17.65
N PRO A 99 0.48 8.03 18.63
CA PRO A 99 0.59 9.49 18.76
C PRO A 99 2.03 9.97 18.94
N GLU A 100 2.84 9.25 19.73
CA GLU A 100 4.25 9.61 19.95
C GLU A 100 5.08 9.52 18.66
N ARG A 101 4.87 8.47 17.86
CA ARG A 101 5.58 8.31 16.57
C ARG A 101 5.13 9.37 15.57
N LEU A 102 3.84 9.72 15.58
CA LEU A 102 3.31 10.78 14.73
C LEU A 102 3.92 12.14 15.12
N ALA A 103 3.93 12.47 16.41
CA ALA A 103 4.55 13.67 16.94
C ALA A 103 6.04 13.74 16.59
N GLN A 104 6.79 12.66 16.81
CA GLN A 104 8.21 12.56 16.47
C GLN A 104 8.45 12.75 14.96
N ARG A 105 7.64 12.10 14.11
CA ARG A 105 7.79 12.12 12.65
C ARG A 105 7.65 13.52 12.05
N TYR A 106 6.81 14.35 12.67
CA TYR A 106 6.51 15.72 12.24
C TYR A 106 7.05 16.78 13.22
N GLU A 107 7.89 16.37 14.18
CA GLU A 107 8.58 17.26 15.13
C GLU A 107 7.61 18.21 15.87
N MET A 108 6.49 17.64 16.35
CA MET A 108 5.45 18.35 17.09
C MET A 108 5.55 18.07 18.59
N ILE A 109 5.24 19.08 19.42
CA ILE A 109 5.24 18.97 20.88
C ILE A 109 4.05 18.12 21.36
N THR A 110 2.88 18.27 20.73
CA THR A 110 1.67 17.50 21.02
C THR A 110 0.85 17.25 19.75
N VAL A 111 0.07 16.17 19.76
CA VAL A 111 -0.98 15.88 18.78
C VAL A 111 -2.32 16.31 19.42
N GLY A 112 -2.98 17.36 18.92
CA GLY A 112 -4.28 17.89 19.42
C GLY A 112 -4.60 19.29 18.83
N ASP A 113 -5.84 19.71 18.52
CA ASP A 113 -7.17 19.36 19.09
C ASP A 113 -8.23 18.83 18.06
N ASN A 114 -7.94 18.91 16.76
CA ASN A 114 -8.80 18.48 15.64
C ASN A 114 -7.91 18.03 14.48
N VAL A 115 -8.33 17.02 13.70
CA VAL A 115 -7.61 16.50 12.52
C VAL A 115 -7.24 17.59 11.52
N GLN A 116 -8.05 18.65 11.39
CA GLN A 116 -7.73 19.81 10.55
C GLN A 116 -6.49 20.54 11.06
N SER A 117 -6.42 20.86 12.36
CA SER A 117 -5.24 21.51 12.96
C SER A 117 -3.98 20.65 12.81
N LEU A 118 -4.12 19.32 12.94
CA LEU A 118 -3.02 18.40 12.69
C LEU A 118 -2.56 18.44 11.22
N PHE A 119 -3.51 18.50 10.27
CA PHE A 119 -3.21 18.63 8.86
C PHE A 119 -2.44 19.92 8.55
N ASP A 120 -2.91 21.05 9.10
CA ASP A 120 -2.28 22.38 8.93
C ASP A 120 -0.87 22.42 9.52
N LYS A 121 -0.70 21.92 10.76
CA LYS A 121 0.62 21.81 11.42
C LYS A 121 1.61 20.98 10.60
N ILE A 122 1.14 19.87 10.02
CA ILE A 122 1.96 19.05 9.11
C ILE A 122 2.34 19.85 7.86
N GLY A 123 1.38 20.58 7.26
CA GLY A 123 1.60 21.45 6.11
C GLY A 123 2.66 22.52 6.38
N GLU A 124 2.51 23.27 7.47
CA GLU A 124 3.47 24.29 7.93
C GLU A 124 4.87 23.70 8.14
N ARG A 125 4.97 22.59 8.89
CA ARG A 125 6.26 21.94 9.16
C ARG A 125 6.95 21.50 7.88
N ARG A 126 6.17 21.03 6.88
CA ARG A 126 6.67 20.58 5.59
C ARG A 126 6.79 21.68 4.55
N LYS A 127 6.48 22.93 4.90
CA LYS A 127 6.48 24.09 4.02
C LYS A 127 5.58 23.88 2.78
N VAL A 128 4.47 23.20 2.97
CA VAL A 128 3.44 23.00 1.94
C VAL A 128 2.42 24.12 2.13
N TYR A 129 2.59 25.19 1.36
CA TYR A 129 1.73 26.37 1.39
C TYR A 129 1.02 26.52 0.06
N THR A 130 -0.23 26.97 0.09
CA THR A 130 -0.89 27.48 -1.10
C THR A 130 -0.40 28.90 -1.33
N VAL A 131 0.27 29.14 -2.46
CA VAL A 131 0.45 30.52 -2.93
C VAL A 131 -0.92 30.94 -3.46
N GLY A 132 -1.52 31.93 -2.80
CA GLY A 132 -2.79 32.53 -3.23
C GLY A 132 -2.69 33.13 -4.63
#